data_AF-A0A369TK09-F1
#
_entry.id   AF-A0A369TK09-F1
#
_cell.length_a   1.000
_cell.length_b   1.000
_cell.length_c   1.000
_cell.angle_alpha   90.00
_cell.angle_beta   90.00
_cell.angle_gamma   90.00
#
_symmetry.space_group_name_H-M   'P 1'
#
loop_
_entity.id
_entity.type
_entity.pdbx_description
1 polymer ?
#
loop_
_entity_poly.entity_id
_entity_poly.type
_entity_poly.pdbx_seq_one_letter_code
_entity_poly.pdbx_strand_id
1 'polypeptide(L)'
;MPFRRGVIGQGKEGTRSPGPRPIRKETAHDRTRGQEGRGNRPNDGPARPVHPHGGPPQGRSRGACETAADTPRRPLCPPRAPQPLRGHAQLTQPILIIGATSGIGACAVDEAASRGLPVRAFARSAGTLDKTDLVEPVAGDARSAEDIGAALSGTRAVIYALGIKERLSMLWEEETLFSDTTRVLLDAMQAGDTRRLVAVTGFGAGRSRSAMSALERIGHRAILGKPYADKDRQEAMIVESPLDWTIVRPVILTKGSRSGKLKVLRDPASWRNGLVSRRDVACYLVDAVEDDLDIRADVVLAR
;
A
#
# COMPACT_ATOMS: atom_id res chain seq x y z
N MET A 1 -12.71 70.85 8.42
CA MET A 1 -11.70 71.80 8.94
C MET A 1 -11.12 71.23 10.24
N PRO A 2 -9.78 71.23 10.42
CA PRO A 2 -9.07 70.22 11.22
C PRO A 2 -8.31 70.78 12.45
N PHE A 3 -7.90 69.91 13.37
CA PHE A 3 -6.83 70.14 14.36
C PHE A 3 -6.15 68.78 14.63
N ARG A 4 -4.94 68.44 14.16
CA ARG A 4 -3.54 68.92 14.36
C ARG A 4 -2.76 68.18 15.47
N ARG A 5 -1.56 67.70 15.06
CA ARG A 5 -0.33 67.28 15.80
C ARG A 5 -0.35 65.86 16.41
N GLY A 6 0.60 64.94 16.20
CA GLY A 6 1.90 64.93 15.50
C GLY A 6 3.07 64.77 16.49
N VAL A 7 3.81 63.64 16.46
CA VAL A 7 5.19 63.35 16.97
C VAL A 7 5.57 61.96 16.41
N ILE A 8 6.50 61.71 15.46
CA ILE A 8 7.99 61.75 15.39
C ILE A 8 8.74 61.04 16.53
N GLY A 9 9.28 59.85 16.25
CA GLY A 9 10.32 59.19 17.05
C GLY A 9 11.18 58.29 16.16
N GLN A 10 12.41 58.75 15.90
CA GLN A 10 13.48 58.10 15.15
C GLN A 10 14.52 57.47 16.10
N GLY A 11 15.16 56.38 15.65
CA GLY A 11 16.50 55.93 16.07
C GLY A 11 16.53 54.80 17.11
N LYS A 12 17.52 53.89 17.13
CA LYS A 12 18.74 53.68 16.34
C LYS A 12 19.41 52.38 16.85
N GLU A 13 20.24 51.76 15.99
CA GLU A 13 21.43 50.92 16.30
C GLU A 13 21.20 49.59 17.06
N GLY A 14 21.73 48.42 16.69
CA GLY A 14 22.89 48.09 15.88
C GLY A 14 23.95 47.42 16.75
N THR A 15 24.06 46.08 16.73
CA THR A 15 25.28 45.36 17.15
C THR A 15 25.39 44.00 16.44
N ARG A 16 26.54 43.77 15.81
CA ARG A 16 26.95 42.55 15.11
C ARG A 16 27.94 41.75 15.98
N SER A 17 27.82 40.41 15.93
CA SER A 17 28.88 39.36 16.01
C SER A 17 29.73 39.24 17.30
N PRO A 18 30.37 38.08 17.59
CA PRO A 18 30.91 37.08 16.64
C PRO A 18 30.76 35.57 16.99
N GLY A 19 30.75 34.70 15.96
CA GLY A 19 31.29 33.33 16.06
C GLY A 19 32.83 33.37 15.93
N PRO A 20 33.61 32.35 16.37
CA PRO A 20 33.80 31.15 15.53
C PRO A 20 34.23 29.85 16.27
N ARG A 21 34.05 28.69 15.61
CA ARG A 21 35.12 27.76 15.11
C ARG A 21 34.65 26.29 15.05
N PRO A 22 35.02 25.55 13.99
CA PRO A 22 34.76 24.12 13.86
C PRO A 22 35.84 23.27 14.54
N ILE A 23 35.46 22.13 15.11
CA ILE A 23 36.38 21.12 15.62
C ILE A 23 36.62 20.04 14.56
N ARG A 24 37.88 19.62 14.52
CA ARG A 24 38.58 18.83 13.49
C ARG A 24 37.98 17.44 13.22
N LYS A 25 38.12 17.02 11.96
CA LYS A 25 38.18 15.62 11.54
C LYS A 25 39.50 15.02 12.02
N GLU A 26 39.44 13.85 12.65
CA GLU A 26 40.60 12.99 12.87
C GLU A 26 40.45 11.73 12.04
N THR A 27 41.36 11.56 11.10
CA THR A 27 41.61 10.35 10.31
C THR A 27 42.91 9.73 10.80
N ALA A 28 42.87 8.45 11.18
CA ALA A 28 44.00 7.53 11.20
C ALA A 28 43.46 6.19 10.66
N HIS A 29 43.78 5.79 9.43
CA HIS A 29 44.99 5.09 8.99
C HIS A 29 45.29 3.78 9.73
N ASP A 30 45.12 2.71 8.95
CA ASP A 30 46.03 1.58 8.79
C ASP A 30 46.08 0.50 9.89
N ARG A 31 45.63 -0.70 9.52
CA ARG A 31 46.51 -1.88 9.51
C ARG A 31 45.93 -2.98 8.63
N THR A 32 46.63 -3.19 7.53
CA THR A 32 46.62 -4.38 6.68
C THR A 32 47.29 -5.59 7.35
N ARG A 33 47.07 -6.76 6.74
CA ARG A 33 47.63 -8.12 6.96
C ARG A 33 46.87 -9.00 7.96
N GLY A 34 46.53 -10.24 7.61
CA GLY A 34 46.82 -10.99 6.40
C GLY A 34 46.49 -12.48 6.57
N GLN A 35 46.71 -13.19 5.45
CA GLN A 35 46.91 -14.63 5.29
C GLN A 35 45.70 -15.53 5.55
N GLU A 36 45.13 -16.14 4.49
CA GLU A 36 45.65 -17.29 3.74
C GLU A 36 45.57 -18.60 4.53
N GLY A 37 44.83 -19.55 3.96
CA GLY A 37 45.38 -20.89 3.81
C GLY A 37 44.46 -22.05 4.19
N ARG A 38 44.24 -22.88 3.15
CA ARG A 38 44.01 -24.34 3.20
C ARG A 38 42.59 -24.73 3.64
N GLY A 39 41.75 -25.33 2.80
CA GLY A 39 42.01 -26.34 1.79
C GLY A 39 41.73 -27.71 2.38
N ASN A 40 40.59 -28.32 2.04
CA ASN A 40 40.58 -29.75 1.77
C ASN A 40 39.45 -30.14 0.81
N ARG A 41 39.78 -31.08 -0.06
CA ARG A 41 39.02 -31.57 -1.21
C ARG A 41 38.34 -32.92 -0.85
N PRO A 42 37.70 -33.64 -1.78
CA PRO A 42 36.33 -34.13 -1.66
C PRO A 42 36.23 -35.59 -1.22
N ASN A 43 35.01 -36.05 -0.94
CA ASN A 43 34.71 -37.48 -0.74
C ASN A 43 34.06 -38.05 -2.01
N ASP A 44 34.68 -39.10 -2.56
CA ASP A 44 34.27 -39.80 -3.77
C ASP A 44 33.46 -41.08 -3.46
N GLY A 45 32.28 -41.20 -4.09
CA GLY A 45 31.69 -42.43 -4.65
C GLY A 45 30.99 -43.46 -3.74
N PRO A 46 30.31 -44.48 -4.29
CA PRO A 46 29.75 -44.61 -5.65
C PRO A 46 28.27 -45.10 -5.68
N ALA A 47 27.81 -45.43 -6.88
CA ALA A 47 26.43 -45.52 -7.36
C ALA A 47 25.71 -46.89 -7.22
N ARG A 48 24.36 -46.83 -7.34
CA ARG A 48 23.34 -47.73 -7.94
C ARG A 48 23.60 -49.24 -8.11
N PRO A 49 22.51 -50.05 -8.11
CA PRO A 49 22.06 -50.59 -9.40
C PRO A 49 20.53 -50.56 -9.64
N VAL A 50 20.15 -51.03 -10.82
CA VAL A 50 18.97 -50.73 -11.63
C VAL A 50 18.33 -52.06 -12.11
N HIS A 51 16.99 -52.15 -12.06
CA HIS A 51 16.03 -53.04 -12.79
C HIS A 51 16.18 -54.58 -12.71
N PRO A 52 15.08 -55.35 -12.96
CA PRO A 52 14.69 -55.68 -14.34
C PRO A 52 13.18 -55.59 -14.66
N HIS A 53 12.92 -55.56 -15.97
CA HIS A 53 11.64 -55.60 -16.67
C HIS A 53 10.98 -57.00 -16.71
N GLY A 54 9.66 -57.04 -16.91
CA GLY A 54 8.91 -58.19 -17.43
C GLY A 54 7.45 -57.84 -17.76
N GLY A 55 7.04 -57.88 -19.04
CA GLY A 55 5.63 -57.89 -19.49
C GLY A 55 5.00 -59.30 -19.39
N PRO A 56 3.84 -59.64 -20.00
CA PRO A 56 3.13 -58.99 -21.13
C PRO A 56 1.58 -58.85 -20.90
N PRO A 57 0.76 -58.47 -21.91
CA PRO A 57 -0.60 -57.91 -21.73
C PRO A 57 -1.72 -58.95 -21.95
N GLN A 58 -2.92 -58.68 -21.42
CA GLN A 58 -4.23 -59.10 -21.96
C GLN A 58 -5.39 -58.66 -21.05
N GLY A 59 -6.54 -58.31 -21.65
CA GLY A 59 -7.85 -58.46 -20.98
C GLY A 59 -8.73 -57.21 -20.88
N ARG A 60 -9.56 -57.02 -21.91
CA ARG A 60 -10.87 -56.35 -21.96
C ARG A 60 -11.51 -55.98 -20.61
N SER A 61 -12.10 -54.78 -20.51
CA SER A 61 -13.57 -54.62 -20.47
C SER A 61 -13.99 -53.15 -20.28
N ARG A 62 -15.25 -52.91 -20.67
CA ARG A 62 -16.00 -51.66 -20.70
C ARG A 62 -16.19 -51.05 -19.30
N GLY A 63 -16.26 -49.72 -19.24
CA GLY A 63 -16.76 -48.96 -18.08
C GLY A 63 -16.41 -47.49 -18.25
N ALA A 64 -17.27 -46.71 -18.89
CA ALA A 64 -18.15 -45.78 -18.19
C ALA A 64 -17.39 -44.60 -17.56
N CYS A 65 -17.67 -43.44 -18.14
CA CYS A 65 -17.32 -42.11 -17.66
C CYS A 65 -17.71 -41.95 -16.19
N GLU A 66 -16.73 -41.88 -15.29
CA GLU A 66 -16.94 -41.45 -13.91
C GLU A 66 -16.21 -40.12 -13.74
N THR A 67 -16.97 -39.06 -13.96
CA THR A 67 -16.60 -37.69 -13.61
C THR A 67 -16.31 -37.64 -12.13
N ALA A 68 -15.04 -37.47 -11.76
CA ALA A 68 -14.67 -37.08 -10.41
C ALA A 68 -15.42 -35.78 -10.06
N ALA A 69 -16.31 -35.90 -9.08
CA ALA A 69 -17.13 -34.82 -8.58
C ALA A 69 -16.26 -33.63 -8.19
N ASP A 70 -16.34 -32.58 -9.02
CA ASP A 70 -15.86 -31.24 -8.71
C ASP A 70 -16.67 -30.75 -7.51
N THR A 71 -16.07 -30.83 -6.32
CA THR A 71 -16.68 -30.26 -5.12
C THR A 71 -16.59 -28.74 -5.28
N PRO A 72 -17.72 -28.01 -5.41
CA PRO A 72 -17.67 -26.57 -5.65
C PRO A 72 -17.01 -25.89 -4.45
N ARG A 73 -15.80 -25.37 -4.68
CA ARG A 73 -15.09 -24.54 -3.71
C ARG A 73 -15.87 -23.23 -3.57
N ARG A 74 -16.29 -22.92 -2.33
CA ARG A 74 -17.03 -21.70 -1.96
C ARG A 74 -16.35 -20.47 -2.59
N PRO A 75 -17.08 -19.63 -3.34
CA PRO A 75 -16.57 -18.31 -3.70
C PRO A 75 -16.35 -17.51 -2.41
N LEU A 76 -15.32 -16.67 -2.35
CA LEU A 76 -15.09 -15.74 -1.24
C LEU A 76 -16.11 -14.59 -1.20
N CYS A 77 -17.19 -14.66 -1.98
CA CYS A 77 -18.32 -13.73 -1.88
C CYS A 77 -19.65 -14.39 -2.31
N PRO A 78 -20.29 -15.21 -1.46
CA PRO A 78 -21.73 -15.38 -1.50
C PRO A 78 -22.44 -14.12 -0.96
N PRO A 79 -23.72 -13.88 -1.25
CA PRO A 79 -24.48 -12.83 -0.57
C PRO A 79 -24.34 -12.99 0.96
N ARG A 80 -23.99 -11.89 1.62
CA ARG A 80 -23.56 -11.84 3.04
C ARG A 80 -24.65 -12.47 3.93
N ALA A 81 -24.27 -13.45 4.77
CA ALA A 81 -25.08 -13.80 5.92
C ALA A 81 -25.03 -12.62 6.93
N PRO A 82 -26.13 -12.30 7.63
CA PRO A 82 -26.15 -11.21 8.59
C PRO A 82 -25.09 -11.45 9.67
N GLN A 83 -24.10 -10.56 9.72
CA GLN A 83 -23.05 -10.58 10.76
C GLN A 83 -23.62 -10.01 12.08
N PRO A 84 -23.01 -10.35 13.24
CA PRO A 84 -23.39 -9.75 14.51
C PRO A 84 -23.25 -8.23 14.41
N LEU A 85 -24.31 -7.52 14.76
CA LEU A 85 -24.40 -6.07 14.65
C LEU A 85 -23.25 -5.41 15.42
N ARG A 86 -22.21 -4.96 14.71
CA ARG A 86 -21.40 -3.83 15.18
C ARG A 86 -22.38 -2.71 15.55
N GLY A 87 -22.13 -2.01 16.66
CA GLY A 87 -23.03 -0.97 17.14
C GLY A 87 -23.46 -0.05 15.99
N HIS A 88 -24.76 0.21 15.86
CA HIS A 88 -25.34 0.86 14.67
C HIS A 88 -24.66 2.20 14.33
N ALA A 89 -24.10 2.89 15.33
CA ALA A 89 -23.36 4.14 15.17
C ALA A 89 -22.06 4.03 14.35
N GLN A 90 -21.36 2.88 14.38
CA GLN A 90 -20.10 2.73 13.63
C GLN A 90 -20.34 2.37 12.17
N LEU A 91 -21.52 1.86 11.81
CA LEU A 91 -21.90 1.61 10.41
C LEU A 91 -22.38 2.88 9.69
N THR A 92 -22.79 3.90 10.44
CA THR A 92 -23.25 5.19 9.89
C THR A 92 -22.13 6.19 9.65
N GLN A 93 -20.93 5.98 10.22
CA GLN A 93 -19.79 6.86 10.00
C GLN A 93 -19.12 6.57 8.65
N PRO A 94 -18.73 7.62 7.89
CA PRO A 94 -18.15 7.44 6.58
C PRO A 94 -16.77 6.77 6.62
N ILE A 95 -16.47 6.00 5.57
CA ILE A 95 -15.10 5.62 5.22
C ILE A 95 -14.47 6.78 4.46
N LEU A 96 -13.33 7.28 4.93
CA LEU A 96 -12.54 8.25 4.15
C LEU A 96 -11.75 7.51 3.07
N ILE A 97 -11.93 7.89 1.81
CA ILE A 97 -11.16 7.34 0.69
C ILE A 97 -10.28 8.46 0.12
N ILE A 98 -8.97 8.35 0.33
CA ILE A 98 -7.98 9.29 -0.22
C ILE A 98 -7.55 8.82 -1.61
N GLY A 99 -7.53 9.74 -2.58
CA GLY A 99 -7.30 9.39 -3.99
C GLY A 99 -8.57 8.93 -4.70
N ALA A 100 -9.74 9.37 -4.20
CA ALA A 100 -11.06 8.88 -4.57
C ALA A 100 -11.47 9.10 -6.04
N THR A 101 -10.82 9.99 -6.80
CA THR A 101 -11.31 10.38 -8.13
C THR A 101 -10.73 9.56 -9.29
N SER A 102 -9.86 8.59 -9.03
CA SER A 102 -9.29 7.77 -10.11
C SER A 102 -8.84 6.38 -9.66
N GLY A 103 -8.58 5.50 -10.63
CA GLY A 103 -7.88 4.24 -10.39
C GLY A 103 -8.61 3.32 -9.41
N ILE A 104 -7.88 2.90 -8.37
CA ILE A 104 -8.42 2.04 -7.31
C ILE A 104 -9.36 2.83 -6.40
N GLY A 105 -9.02 4.08 -6.05
CA GLY A 105 -9.83 4.92 -5.18
C GLY A 105 -11.24 5.14 -5.73
N ALA A 106 -11.38 5.45 -7.02
CA ALA A 106 -12.69 5.57 -7.66
C ALA A 106 -13.48 4.24 -7.62
N CYS A 107 -12.81 3.11 -7.89
CA CYS A 107 -13.46 1.81 -7.78
C CYS A 107 -13.89 1.49 -6.33
N ALA A 108 -13.17 1.99 -5.32
CA ALA A 108 -13.48 1.79 -3.91
C ALA A 108 -14.66 2.67 -3.46
N VAL A 109 -14.78 3.90 -3.98
CA VAL A 109 -15.97 4.75 -3.80
C VAL A 109 -17.19 4.04 -4.37
N ASP A 110 -17.13 3.60 -5.64
CA ASP A 110 -18.22 2.86 -6.29
C ASP A 110 -18.61 1.63 -5.47
N GLU A 111 -17.60 0.87 -5.01
CA GLU A 111 -17.84 -0.37 -4.27
C GLU A 111 -18.53 -0.12 -2.93
N ALA A 112 -17.99 0.79 -2.11
CA ALA A 112 -18.56 1.11 -0.81
C ALA A 112 -19.98 1.68 -0.95
N ALA A 113 -20.20 2.60 -1.90
CA ALA A 113 -21.53 3.16 -2.17
C ALA A 113 -22.52 2.08 -2.64
N SER A 114 -22.10 1.14 -3.49
CA SER A 114 -22.98 0.04 -3.93
C SER A 114 -23.39 -0.91 -2.80
N ARG A 115 -22.63 -0.92 -1.70
CA ARG A 115 -22.91 -1.70 -0.49
C ARG A 115 -23.70 -0.90 0.57
N GLY A 116 -24.12 0.33 0.26
CA GLY A 116 -24.85 1.19 1.20
C GLY A 116 -23.96 1.81 2.28
N LEU A 117 -22.63 1.83 2.08
CA LEU A 117 -21.71 2.40 3.06
C LEU A 117 -21.49 3.89 2.75
N PRO A 118 -21.60 4.77 3.76
CA PRO A 118 -21.27 6.18 3.57
C PRO A 118 -19.76 6.35 3.31
N VAL A 119 -19.43 7.21 2.35
CA VAL A 119 -18.07 7.46 1.88
C VAL A 119 -17.81 8.95 1.88
N ARG A 120 -16.66 9.33 2.40
CA ARG A 120 -16.06 10.63 2.14
C ARG A 120 -14.97 10.48 1.09
N ALA A 121 -15.23 11.01 -0.10
CA ALA A 121 -14.36 10.91 -1.26
C ALA A 121 -13.38 12.10 -1.28
N PHE A 122 -12.14 11.88 -0.84
CA PHE A 122 -11.13 12.94 -0.74
C PHE A 122 -10.13 12.90 -1.89
N ALA A 123 -10.05 14.01 -2.63
CA ALA A 123 -9.05 14.25 -3.67
C ALA A 123 -9.05 15.73 -4.08
N ARG A 124 -7.96 16.21 -4.67
CA ARG A 124 -7.90 17.57 -5.25
C ARG A 124 -9.04 17.86 -6.23
N SER A 125 -9.43 16.88 -7.02
CA SER A 125 -10.51 17.01 -8.01
C SER A 125 -11.84 16.46 -7.51
N ALA A 126 -12.03 16.25 -6.19
CA ALA A 126 -13.27 15.66 -5.68
C ALA A 126 -14.49 16.56 -5.95
N GLY A 127 -14.32 17.87 -6.14
CA GLY A 127 -15.39 18.77 -6.55
C GLY A 127 -16.01 18.46 -7.92
N THR A 128 -15.45 17.54 -8.70
CA THR A 128 -16.05 17.04 -9.95
C THR A 128 -16.91 15.79 -9.76
N LEU A 129 -17.00 15.25 -8.55
CA LEU A 129 -17.86 14.11 -8.23
C LEU A 129 -19.25 14.62 -7.86
N ASP A 130 -20.28 13.89 -8.30
CA ASP A 130 -21.64 14.16 -7.87
C ASP A 130 -21.80 13.76 -6.40
N LYS A 131 -22.33 14.68 -5.59
CA LYS A 131 -22.73 14.38 -4.21
C LYS A 131 -23.98 13.52 -4.24
N THR A 132 -24.00 12.47 -3.41
CA THR A 132 -25.15 11.59 -3.21
C THR A 132 -25.39 11.39 -1.72
N ASP A 133 -26.44 10.64 -1.36
CA ASP A 133 -26.72 10.29 0.04
C ASP A 133 -25.60 9.43 0.67
N LEU A 134 -24.84 8.71 -0.16
CA LEU A 134 -23.76 7.81 0.28
C LEU A 134 -22.36 8.35 -0.01
N VAL A 135 -22.22 9.37 -0.85
CA VAL A 135 -20.91 9.90 -1.27
C VAL A 135 -20.86 11.40 -1.01
N GLU A 136 -19.98 11.78 -0.08
CA GLU A 136 -19.61 13.16 0.21
C GLU A 136 -18.27 13.48 -0.48
N PRO A 137 -18.24 14.29 -1.54
CA PRO A 137 -17.00 14.74 -2.15
C PRO A 137 -16.33 15.83 -1.30
N VAL A 138 -15.04 15.66 -1.01
CA VAL A 138 -14.24 16.64 -0.25
C VAL A 138 -12.98 16.98 -1.02
N ALA A 139 -12.94 18.20 -1.56
CA ALA A 139 -11.77 18.71 -2.25
C ALA A 139 -10.70 19.15 -1.25
N GLY A 140 -9.46 18.71 -1.46
CA GLY A 140 -8.32 19.10 -0.63
C GLY A 140 -7.00 18.52 -1.11
N ASP A 141 -5.91 18.95 -0.50
CA ASP A 141 -4.55 18.46 -0.70
C ASP A 141 -4.15 17.51 0.43
N ALA A 142 -3.72 16.29 0.07
CA ALA A 142 -3.26 15.31 1.05
C ALA A 142 -1.95 15.72 1.75
N ARG A 143 -1.27 16.78 1.29
CA ARG A 143 -0.12 17.39 1.99
C ARG A 143 -0.52 18.44 3.02
N SER A 144 -1.78 18.88 3.04
CA SER A 144 -2.29 19.86 4.00
C SER A 144 -2.79 19.13 5.25
N ALA A 145 -2.18 19.44 6.40
CA ALA A 145 -2.64 18.90 7.69
C ALA A 145 -4.05 19.37 8.04
N GLU A 146 -4.41 20.60 7.64
CA GLU A 146 -5.75 21.15 7.82
C GLU A 146 -6.78 20.36 7.01
N ASP A 147 -6.52 20.15 5.71
CA ASP A 147 -7.45 19.44 4.82
C ASP A 147 -7.64 17.98 5.26
N ILE A 148 -6.55 17.32 5.66
CA ILE A 148 -6.60 15.95 6.18
C ILE A 148 -7.33 15.89 7.52
N GLY A 149 -7.07 16.81 8.44
CA GLY A 149 -7.78 16.88 9.72
C GLY A 149 -9.29 17.07 9.54
N ALA A 150 -9.68 18.00 8.65
CA ALA A 150 -11.07 18.22 8.29
C ALA A 150 -11.70 16.97 7.64
N ALA A 151 -11.00 16.33 6.71
CA ALA A 151 -11.47 15.13 6.04
C ALA A 151 -11.61 13.91 6.97
N LEU A 152 -10.77 13.80 8.01
CA LEU A 152 -10.83 12.70 8.98
C LEU A 152 -11.97 12.83 9.99
N SER A 153 -12.45 14.05 10.25
CA SER A 153 -13.44 14.30 11.30
C SER A 153 -14.71 13.45 11.16
N GLY A 154 -15.02 12.66 12.19
CA GLY A 154 -16.20 11.77 12.21
C GLY A 154 -16.10 10.54 11.29
N THR A 155 -14.92 10.23 10.74
CA THR A 155 -14.70 9.03 9.93
C THR A 155 -14.26 7.86 10.80
N ARG A 156 -14.67 6.64 10.43
CA ARG A 156 -14.33 5.43 11.20
C ARG A 156 -13.09 4.70 10.71
N ALA A 157 -12.74 4.90 9.44
CA ALA A 157 -11.63 4.21 8.79
C ALA A 157 -11.15 5.02 7.57
N VAL A 158 -9.90 4.78 7.18
CA VAL A 158 -9.27 5.40 6.02
C VAL A 158 -8.84 4.32 5.04
N ILE A 159 -9.25 4.46 3.78
CA ILE A 159 -8.64 3.78 2.64
C ILE A 159 -7.70 4.78 1.97
N TYR A 160 -6.39 4.57 2.09
CA TYR A 160 -5.38 5.34 1.40
C TYR A 160 -5.12 4.70 0.03
N ALA A 161 -5.66 5.29 -1.04
CA ALA A 161 -5.49 4.82 -2.42
C ALA A 161 -4.88 5.91 -3.32
N LEU A 162 -4.05 6.79 -2.73
CA LEU A 162 -3.36 7.84 -3.49
C LEU A 162 -2.40 7.19 -4.49
N GLY A 163 -2.46 7.64 -5.73
CA GLY A 163 -1.57 7.23 -6.80
C GLY A 163 -1.01 8.44 -7.53
N ILE A 164 0.17 8.28 -8.11
CA ILE A 164 0.76 9.26 -9.01
C ILE A 164 0.38 8.91 -10.45
N LYS A 165 -0.03 9.91 -11.24
CA LYS A 165 -0.12 9.75 -12.70
C LYS A 165 1.29 9.73 -13.24
N GLU A 166 1.68 8.68 -13.96
CA GLU A 166 3.02 8.59 -14.57
C GLU A 166 3.33 9.85 -15.38
N ARG A 167 4.45 10.49 -15.06
CA ARG A 167 4.97 11.65 -15.76
C ARG A 167 6.44 11.42 -16.02
N LEU A 168 6.92 11.90 -17.17
CA LEU A 168 8.33 11.80 -17.56
C LEU A 168 9.25 12.35 -16.46
N SER A 169 8.81 13.36 -15.71
CA SER A 169 9.57 13.98 -14.63
C SER A 169 9.95 13.10 -13.46
N MET A 170 9.23 11.98 -13.26
CA MET A 170 9.55 10.99 -12.23
C MET A 170 10.91 10.30 -12.42
N LEU A 171 11.46 10.35 -13.64
CA LEU A 171 12.79 9.79 -13.94
C LEU A 171 13.91 10.64 -13.31
N TRP A 172 13.71 11.95 -13.12
CA TRP A 172 14.75 12.87 -12.65
C TRP A 172 14.44 13.59 -11.33
N GLU A 173 13.19 13.77 -10.94
CA GLU A 173 12.80 14.38 -9.66
C GLU A 173 12.76 13.35 -8.52
N GLU A 174 13.11 13.77 -7.29
CA GLU A 174 12.78 12.99 -6.10
C GLU A 174 11.26 12.98 -5.90
N GLU A 175 10.70 11.80 -5.68
CA GLU A 175 9.29 11.65 -5.34
C GLU A 175 9.19 11.53 -3.81
N THR A 176 8.45 12.45 -3.19
CA THR A 176 8.18 12.43 -1.74
C THR A 176 6.68 12.44 -1.44
N LEU A 177 5.81 12.43 -2.46
CA LEU A 177 4.36 12.52 -2.26
C LEU A 177 3.84 11.48 -1.28
N PHE A 178 4.22 10.22 -1.43
CA PHE A 178 3.70 9.14 -0.59
C PHE A 178 4.18 9.30 0.84
N SER A 179 5.48 9.58 1.07
CA SER A 179 5.95 9.76 2.44
C SER A 179 5.41 11.02 3.10
N ASP A 180 5.36 12.15 2.39
CA ASP A 180 4.87 13.42 2.96
C ASP A 180 3.39 13.33 3.32
N THR A 181 2.55 12.83 2.42
CA THR A 181 1.11 12.68 2.70
C THR A 181 0.82 11.59 3.72
N THR A 182 1.65 10.53 3.78
CA THR A 182 1.53 9.51 4.83
C THR A 182 1.86 10.10 6.19
N ARG A 183 2.93 10.90 6.31
CA ARG A 183 3.27 11.57 7.58
C ARG A 183 2.12 12.42 8.08
N VAL A 184 1.59 13.31 7.22
CA VAL A 184 0.45 14.16 7.55
C VAL A 184 -0.77 13.35 7.99
N LEU A 185 -1.09 12.26 7.26
CA LEU A 185 -2.20 11.39 7.62
C LEU A 185 -1.99 10.69 8.96
N LEU A 186 -0.83 10.08 9.17
CA LEU A 186 -0.53 9.34 10.40
C LEU A 186 -0.56 10.27 11.61
N ASP A 187 -0.02 11.47 11.50
CA ASP A 187 -0.04 12.46 12.58
C ASP A 187 -1.49 12.84 12.94
N ALA A 188 -2.32 13.11 11.93
CA ALA A 188 -3.73 13.47 12.14
C ALA A 188 -4.57 12.30 12.68
N MET A 189 -4.37 11.08 12.19
CA MET A 189 -5.06 9.88 12.70
C MET A 189 -4.64 9.54 14.14
N GLN A 190 -3.38 9.80 14.51
CA GLN A 190 -2.90 9.58 15.87
C GLN A 190 -3.50 10.60 16.85
N ALA A 191 -3.63 11.85 16.43
CA ALA A 191 -4.27 12.92 17.20
C ALA A 191 -5.80 12.77 17.33
N GLY A 192 -6.44 12.06 16.39
CA GLY A 192 -7.89 11.80 16.37
C GLY A 192 -8.27 10.39 16.84
N ASP A 193 -9.53 10.02 16.56
CA ASP A 193 -10.13 8.74 16.97
C ASP A 193 -10.12 7.67 15.86
N THR A 194 -9.82 8.04 14.62
CA THR A 194 -9.81 7.11 13.49
C THR A 194 -8.55 6.23 13.53
N ARG A 195 -8.70 4.97 13.94
CA ARG A 195 -7.56 4.03 14.10
C ARG A 195 -7.33 3.08 12.93
N ARG A 196 -8.37 2.79 12.14
CA ARG A 196 -8.30 1.81 11.04
C ARG A 196 -7.74 2.44 9.76
N LEU A 197 -6.61 1.93 9.28
CA LEU A 197 -5.96 2.38 8.03
C LEU A 197 -5.77 1.19 7.06
N VAL A 198 -6.30 1.29 5.85
CA VAL A 198 -6.00 0.33 4.77
C VAL A 198 -5.27 1.08 3.65
N ALA A 199 -3.98 0.79 3.47
CA ALA A 199 -3.11 1.55 2.58
C ALA A 199 -2.69 0.75 1.34
N VAL A 200 -2.96 1.30 0.17
CA VAL A 200 -2.51 0.76 -1.11
C VAL A 200 -1.12 1.30 -1.42
N THR A 201 -0.15 0.40 -1.57
CA THR A 201 1.19 0.76 -2.06
C THR A 201 1.41 0.19 -3.45
N GLY A 202 2.14 -0.91 -3.59
CA GLY A 202 2.37 -1.60 -4.86
C GLY A 202 3.36 -2.75 -4.71
N PHE A 203 3.20 -3.79 -5.52
CA PHE A 203 4.16 -4.90 -5.55
C PHE A 203 5.55 -4.41 -5.96
N GLY A 204 6.57 -4.69 -5.14
CA GLY A 204 7.93 -4.16 -5.26
C GLY A 204 8.28 -3.08 -4.22
N ALA A 205 7.32 -2.63 -3.40
CA ALA A 205 7.53 -1.77 -2.25
C ALA A 205 7.77 -2.59 -0.97
N GLY A 206 8.57 -2.03 -0.07
CA GLY A 206 8.95 -2.63 1.21
C GLY A 206 9.41 -4.07 1.07
N ARG A 207 8.84 -4.96 1.89
CA ARG A 207 9.23 -6.38 1.97
C ARG A 207 9.01 -7.13 0.66
N SER A 208 8.10 -6.68 -0.20
CA SER A 208 7.81 -7.35 -1.49
C SER A 208 8.90 -7.13 -2.54
N ARG A 209 9.86 -6.23 -2.30
CA ARG A 209 11.00 -6.01 -3.18
C ARG A 209 11.85 -7.27 -3.39
N SER A 210 12.03 -8.08 -2.35
CA SER A 210 12.80 -9.32 -2.43
C SER A 210 12.09 -10.40 -3.25
N ALA A 211 10.77 -10.29 -3.42
CA ALA A 211 9.95 -11.20 -4.22
C ALA A 211 9.97 -10.89 -5.74
N MET A 212 10.60 -9.79 -6.16
CA MET A 212 10.83 -9.51 -7.60
C MET A 212 11.99 -10.34 -8.14
N SER A 213 11.84 -10.91 -9.34
CA SER A 213 12.95 -11.56 -10.05
C SER A 213 14.07 -10.54 -10.37
N ALA A 214 15.29 -11.02 -10.61
CA ALA A 214 16.44 -10.14 -10.85
C ALA A 214 16.24 -9.22 -12.07
N LEU A 215 15.61 -9.71 -13.13
CA LEU A 215 15.33 -8.94 -14.34
C LEU A 215 14.23 -7.89 -14.11
N GLU A 216 13.15 -8.26 -13.41
CA GLU A 216 12.09 -7.32 -13.02
C GLU A 216 12.64 -6.21 -12.11
N ARG A 217 13.53 -6.56 -11.18
CA ARG A 217 14.16 -5.62 -10.25
C ARG A 217 15.03 -4.59 -10.97
N ILE A 218 15.71 -4.96 -12.06
CA ILE A 218 16.56 -4.04 -12.84
C ILE A 218 15.69 -3.04 -13.61
N GLY A 219 14.67 -3.51 -14.34
CA GLY A 219 13.75 -2.63 -15.08
C GLY A 219 12.93 -1.74 -14.14
N HIS A 220 12.48 -2.31 -13.02
CA HIS A 220 11.74 -1.59 -11.98
C HIS A 220 12.60 -0.52 -11.29
N ARG A 221 13.86 -0.82 -10.96
CA ARG A 221 14.77 0.18 -10.37
C ARG A 221 15.11 1.30 -11.36
N ALA A 222 15.26 0.99 -12.65
CA ALA A 222 15.60 1.97 -13.68
C ALA A 222 14.45 2.95 -13.98
N ILE A 223 13.20 2.49 -13.91
CA ILE A 223 12.00 3.29 -14.31
C ILE A 223 11.24 3.83 -13.09
N LEU A 224 11.19 3.07 -12.00
CA LEU A 224 10.31 3.31 -10.84
C LEU A 224 11.08 3.44 -9.50
N GLY A 225 12.42 3.46 -9.54
CA GLY A 225 13.26 3.42 -8.34
C GLY A 225 12.97 4.53 -7.33
N LYS A 226 12.73 5.77 -7.79
CA LYS A 226 12.45 6.91 -6.91
C LYS A 226 11.05 6.86 -6.29
N PRO A 227 9.94 6.68 -7.04
CA PRO A 227 8.62 6.45 -6.45
C PRO A 227 8.55 5.26 -5.49
N TYR A 228 9.29 4.18 -5.76
CA TYR A 228 9.28 3.02 -4.86
C TYR A 228 10.14 3.19 -3.61
N ALA A 229 11.24 3.96 -3.68
CA ALA A 229 11.97 4.36 -2.47
C ALA A 229 11.06 5.19 -1.54
N ASP A 230 10.20 6.04 -2.10
CA ASP A 230 9.20 6.79 -1.34
C ASP A 230 8.11 5.89 -0.75
N LYS A 231 7.65 4.89 -1.50
CA LYS A 231 6.73 3.87 -0.99
C LYS A 231 7.33 3.04 0.13
N ASP A 232 8.64 2.76 0.13
CA ASP A 232 9.28 2.09 1.26
C ASP A 232 9.24 2.95 2.52
N ARG A 233 9.52 4.26 2.38
CA ARG A 233 9.42 5.20 3.51
C ARG A 233 7.99 5.26 4.03
N GLN A 234 7.01 5.30 3.14
CA GLN A 234 5.59 5.20 3.49
C GLN A 234 5.29 3.92 4.28
N GLU A 235 5.70 2.74 3.79
CA GLU A 235 5.45 1.48 4.47
C GLU A 235 6.13 1.42 5.85
N ALA A 236 7.37 1.90 5.96
CA ALA A 236 8.09 1.96 7.24
C ALA A 236 7.32 2.80 8.27
N MET A 237 6.89 4.02 7.89
CA MET A 237 6.11 4.88 8.78
C MET A 237 4.77 4.25 9.19
N ILE A 238 4.07 3.58 8.26
CA ILE A 238 2.80 2.90 8.57
C ILE A 238 3.04 1.76 9.56
N VAL A 239 4.06 0.93 9.33
CA VAL A 239 4.39 -0.22 10.18
C VAL A 239 4.77 0.22 11.60
N GLU A 240 5.52 1.31 11.73
CA GLU A 240 5.95 1.88 13.01
C GLU A 240 4.81 2.60 13.76
N SER A 241 3.73 2.96 13.08
CA SER A 241 2.59 3.65 13.69
C SER A 241 1.80 2.73 14.64
N PRO A 242 1.12 3.30 15.66
CA PRO A 242 0.29 2.52 16.57
C PRO A 242 -1.07 2.10 15.96
N LEU A 243 -1.36 2.48 14.71
CA LEU A 243 -2.66 2.30 14.06
C LEU A 243 -2.98 0.82 13.77
N ASP A 244 -4.26 0.55 13.52
CA ASP A 244 -4.76 -0.73 13.01
C ASP A 244 -4.63 -0.74 11.49
N TRP A 245 -3.38 -0.86 11.01
CA TRP A 245 -3.06 -0.72 9.60
C TRP A 245 -3.14 -2.05 8.83
N THR A 246 -3.43 -1.99 7.53
CA THR A 246 -3.25 -3.09 6.58
C THR A 246 -2.58 -2.55 5.34
N ILE A 247 -1.45 -3.12 4.94
CA ILE A 247 -0.75 -2.74 3.70
C ILE A 247 -1.16 -3.68 2.58
N VAL A 248 -1.64 -3.11 1.48
CA VAL A 248 -2.17 -3.84 0.33
C VAL A 248 -1.31 -3.57 -0.90
N ARG A 249 -0.66 -4.62 -1.41
CA ARG A 249 0.24 -4.56 -2.57
C ARG A 249 -0.39 -5.23 -3.77
N PRO A 250 -1.15 -4.50 -4.61
CA PRO A 250 -1.59 -5.06 -5.86
C PRO A 250 -0.39 -5.31 -6.80
N VAL A 251 -0.47 -6.41 -7.54
CA VAL A 251 0.39 -6.69 -8.70
C VAL A 251 -0.02 -5.81 -9.90
N ILE A 252 0.31 -6.20 -11.13
CA ILE A 252 0.01 -5.41 -12.33
C ILE A 252 -1.50 -5.18 -12.46
N LEU A 253 -1.88 -3.90 -12.44
CA LEU A 253 -3.28 -3.47 -12.43
C LEU A 253 -3.90 -3.50 -13.82
N THR A 254 -5.08 -4.09 -13.91
CA THR A 254 -5.92 -4.10 -15.11
C THR A 254 -7.21 -3.30 -14.90
N LYS A 255 -7.82 -2.82 -15.99
CA LYS A 255 -9.11 -2.09 -15.98
C LYS A 255 -10.33 -3.02 -16.09
N GLY A 256 -10.14 -4.33 -15.99
CA GLY A 256 -11.20 -5.33 -16.17
C GLY A 256 -12.27 -5.29 -15.07
N SER A 257 -13.35 -6.03 -15.29
CA SER A 257 -14.38 -6.31 -14.30
C SER A 257 -13.82 -7.10 -13.10
N ARG A 258 -14.65 -7.33 -12.08
CA ARG A 258 -14.30 -8.27 -11.01
C ARG A 258 -14.04 -9.63 -11.60
N SER A 259 -12.91 -10.23 -11.24
CA SER A 259 -12.56 -11.55 -11.75
C SER A 259 -13.26 -12.68 -11.00
N GLY A 260 -13.67 -12.43 -9.75
CA GLY A 260 -14.12 -13.47 -8.81
C GLY A 260 -13.03 -14.48 -8.43
N LYS A 261 -11.77 -14.23 -8.83
CA LYS A 261 -10.62 -15.13 -8.69
C LYS A 261 -9.47 -14.46 -7.92
N LEU A 262 -9.77 -13.42 -7.14
CA LEU A 262 -8.79 -12.72 -6.33
C LEU A 262 -8.15 -13.70 -5.33
N LYS A 263 -6.82 -13.69 -5.27
CA LYS A 263 -6.01 -14.36 -4.26
C LYS A 263 -5.36 -13.31 -3.38
N VAL A 264 -5.56 -13.45 -2.08
CA VAL A 264 -4.90 -12.65 -1.04
C VAL A 264 -3.70 -13.46 -0.53
N LEU A 265 -2.51 -13.11 -1.00
CA LEU A 265 -1.27 -13.78 -0.65
C LEU A 265 -0.72 -13.16 0.65
N ARG A 266 -1.01 -13.82 1.78
CA ARG A 266 -0.61 -13.38 3.12
C ARG A 266 0.79 -13.82 3.51
N ASP A 267 1.18 -15.02 3.09
CA ASP A 267 2.51 -15.55 3.36
C ASP A 267 3.54 -14.89 2.40
N PRO A 268 4.57 -14.20 2.92
CA PRO A 268 5.65 -13.64 2.11
C PRO A 268 6.33 -14.66 1.18
N ALA A 269 6.41 -15.93 1.56
CA ALA A 269 6.98 -16.98 0.71
C ALA A 269 6.13 -17.28 -0.53
N SER A 270 4.84 -16.94 -0.49
CA SER A 270 3.89 -17.15 -1.60
C SER A 270 3.76 -15.95 -2.54
N TRP A 271 4.36 -14.81 -2.17
CA TRP A 271 4.28 -13.58 -2.94
C TRP A 271 4.92 -13.75 -4.31
N ARG A 272 4.17 -13.30 -5.32
CA ARG A 272 4.56 -13.39 -6.72
C ARG A 272 3.88 -12.29 -7.52
N ASN A 273 4.45 -11.98 -8.66
CA ASN A 273 3.84 -11.08 -9.61
C ASN A 273 2.62 -11.73 -10.30
N GLY A 274 1.85 -10.94 -11.04
CA GLY A 274 0.66 -11.39 -11.74
C GLY A 274 -0.19 -10.22 -12.20
N LEU A 275 -1.47 -10.50 -12.45
CA LEU A 275 -2.47 -9.49 -12.82
C LEU A 275 -3.55 -9.42 -11.75
N VAL A 276 -4.08 -8.22 -11.52
CA VAL A 276 -5.27 -8.01 -10.68
C VAL A 276 -6.08 -6.84 -11.21
N SER A 277 -7.41 -6.90 -11.17
CA SER A 277 -8.25 -5.77 -11.61
C SER A 277 -8.37 -4.74 -10.49
N ARG A 278 -8.46 -3.44 -10.86
CA ARG A 278 -8.69 -2.37 -9.87
C ARG A 278 -9.97 -2.58 -9.07
N ARG A 279 -10.99 -3.21 -9.68
CA ARG A 279 -12.26 -3.55 -9.03
C ARG A 279 -12.12 -4.69 -8.01
N ASP A 280 -11.27 -5.68 -8.28
CA ASP A 280 -10.96 -6.72 -7.28
C ASP A 280 -10.19 -6.13 -6.10
N VAL A 281 -9.23 -5.23 -6.36
CA VAL A 281 -8.51 -4.52 -5.29
C VAL A 281 -9.49 -3.69 -4.45
N ALA A 282 -10.34 -2.89 -5.07
CA ALA A 282 -11.34 -2.08 -4.37
C ALA A 282 -12.28 -2.91 -3.49
N CYS A 283 -12.75 -4.06 -3.99
CA CYS A 283 -13.54 -5.02 -3.21
C CYS A 283 -12.82 -5.40 -1.92
N TYR A 284 -11.56 -5.85 -2.04
CA TYR A 284 -10.76 -6.22 -0.88
C TYR A 284 -10.53 -5.07 0.09
N LEU A 285 -10.31 -3.84 -0.38
CA LEU A 285 -10.09 -2.69 0.49
C LEU A 285 -11.32 -2.40 1.36
N VAL A 286 -12.51 -2.49 0.77
CA VAL A 286 -13.77 -2.31 1.50
C VAL A 286 -14.01 -3.49 2.46
N ASP A 287 -13.74 -4.73 2.05
CA ASP A 287 -13.81 -5.91 2.93
C ASP A 287 -12.85 -5.78 4.12
N ALA A 288 -11.62 -5.29 3.89
CA ALA A 288 -10.62 -5.12 4.93
C ALA A 288 -11.03 -4.07 5.98
N VAL A 289 -11.76 -3.04 5.57
CA VAL A 289 -12.34 -2.05 6.51
C VAL A 289 -13.54 -2.62 7.25
N GLU A 290 -14.44 -3.33 6.56
CA GLU A 290 -15.70 -3.81 7.15
C GLU A 290 -15.50 -5.00 8.10
N ASP A 291 -14.62 -5.93 7.72
CA ASP A 291 -14.42 -7.19 8.41
C ASP A 291 -13.08 -7.21 9.20
N ASP A 292 -12.41 -6.05 9.32
CA ASP A 292 -11.12 -5.91 10.02
C ASP A 292 -10.05 -6.90 9.56
N LEU A 293 -9.99 -7.14 8.25
CA LEU A 293 -9.07 -8.10 7.67
C LEU A 293 -7.62 -7.60 7.77
N ASP A 294 -6.72 -8.51 8.14
CA ASP A 294 -5.27 -8.33 8.01
C ASP A 294 -4.73 -7.10 8.78
N ILE A 295 -5.25 -6.87 9.99
CA ILE A 295 -4.74 -5.84 10.92
C ILE A 295 -3.28 -6.11 11.26
N ARG A 296 -2.46 -5.05 11.17
CA ARG A 296 -1.01 -5.04 11.34
C ARG A 296 -0.30 -6.07 10.48
N ALA A 297 -0.83 -6.30 9.28
CA ALA A 297 -0.30 -7.23 8.31
C ALA A 297 -0.24 -6.63 6.90
N ASP A 298 0.58 -7.25 6.06
CA ASP A 298 0.80 -6.83 4.69
C ASP A 298 0.53 -7.98 3.71
N VAL A 299 -0.23 -7.69 2.66
CA VAL A 299 -0.73 -8.69 1.70
C VAL A 299 -0.39 -8.32 0.26
N VAL A 300 -0.22 -9.33 -0.58
CA VAL A 300 -0.15 -9.17 -2.04
C VAL A 300 -1.46 -9.63 -2.68
N LEU A 301 -2.03 -8.79 -3.53
CA LEU A 301 -3.26 -9.11 -4.27
C LEU A 301 -2.92 -9.50 -5.70
N ALA A 302 -3.27 -10.74 -6.09
CA ALA A 302 -3.05 -11.30 -7.41
C ALA A 302 -4.22 -12.18 -7.86
N ARG A 303 -4.25 -12.60 -9.12
CA ARG A 303 -5.18 -13.62 -9.65
C ARG A 303 -4.55 -15.02 -9.69
#